data_AF-A0A9R1GP16-F1
#
_entry.id   AF-A0A9R1GP16-F1
#
_cell.length_a   1.000
_cell.length_b   1.000
_cell.length_c   1.000
_cell.angle_alpha   90.00
_cell.angle_beta   90.00
_cell.angle_gamma   90.00
#
_symmetry.space_group_name_H-M   'P 1'
#
loop_
_entity.id
_entity.type
_entity.pdbx_description
1 polymer ?
#
loop_
_entity_poly.entity_id
_entity_poly.type
_entity_poly.pdbx_seq_one_letter_code
_entity_poly.pdbx_strand_id
1 'polypeptide(L)'
;MTESMVRNKPGMASVKDMPVLQDGPPPGGFAPVRYARRIPNKGPSAIALFLTTFGAFSWGMYQVGQGNKVRRALKEEKIAARSAILPMLQAEEDERFVKEWKKYLEEEARIMKNVPGWKVGESVYNSGKWMPPATGELRPEVW
;
A
#
# COMPACT_ATOMS: atom_id res chain seq x y z
N MET A 1 -58.86 -66.25 23.43
CA MET A 1 -57.46 -66.68 23.59
C MET A 1 -56.84 -65.80 24.64
N THR A 2 -56.44 -66.34 25.80
CA THR A 2 -55.83 -65.58 26.90
C THR A 2 -54.34 -65.34 26.63
N GLU A 3 -53.75 -64.28 27.21
CA GLU A 3 -52.30 -63.97 27.09
C GLU A 3 -51.41 -65.17 27.42
N SER A 4 -51.84 -66.02 28.36
CA SER A 4 -51.17 -67.26 28.76
C SER A 4 -51.06 -68.31 27.64
N MET A 5 -51.95 -68.28 26.64
CA MET A 5 -51.88 -69.17 25.47
C MET A 5 -51.03 -68.60 24.35
N VAL A 6 -50.90 -67.27 24.27
CA VAL A 6 -50.17 -66.55 23.21
C VAL A 6 -48.68 -66.47 23.55
N ARG A 7 -48.33 -66.15 24.79
CA ARG A 7 -46.95 -66.06 25.29
C ARG A 7 -46.54 -67.34 26.02
N ASN A 8 -46.86 -68.49 25.45
CA ASN A 8 -46.56 -69.77 26.09
C ASN A 8 -45.08 -70.15 25.88
N LYS A 9 -44.41 -70.62 26.93
CA LYS A 9 -43.08 -71.21 26.87
C LYS A 9 -43.15 -72.67 27.37
N PRO A 10 -42.55 -73.64 26.65
CA PRO A 10 -42.52 -75.03 27.11
C PRO A 10 -41.90 -75.14 28.53
N GLY A 11 -42.61 -75.81 29.44
CA GLY A 11 -42.15 -76.01 30.83
C GLY A 11 -42.54 -74.91 31.83
N MET A 12 -43.43 -73.98 31.46
CA MET A 12 -43.93 -72.93 32.35
C MET A 12 -44.83 -73.50 33.46
N ALA A 13 -44.43 -73.33 34.73
CA ALA A 13 -45.21 -73.80 35.89
C ALA A 13 -46.21 -72.75 36.42
N SER A 14 -45.96 -71.47 36.14
CA SER A 14 -46.78 -70.35 36.61
C SER A 14 -46.89 -69.25 35.56
N VAL A 15 -47.98 -68.49 35.61
CA VAL A 15 -48.22 -67.28 34.79
C VAL A 15 -47.09 -66.25 34.96
N LYS A 16 -46.36 -66.25 36.08
CA LYS A 16 -45.22 -65.34 36.31
C LYS A 16 -44.02 -65.60 35.40
N ASP A 17 -43.88 -66.81 34.87
CA ASP A 17 -42.72 -67.23 34.06
C ASP A 17 -42.95 -67.01 32.55
N MET A 18 -44.00 -66.28 32.18
CA MET A 18 -44.28 -65.93 30.79
C MET A 18 -43.12 -65.11 30.19
N PRO A 19 -42.64 -65.44 28.98
CA PRO A 19 -41.60 -64.70 28.30
C PRO A 19 -42.06 -63.28 27.98
N VAL A 20 -41.25 -62.31 28.38
CA VAL A 20 -41.41 -60.90 28.04
C VAL A 20 -40.13 -60.45 27.36
N LEU A 21 -40.19 -60.29 26.03
CA LEU A 21 -39.14 -59.68 25.24
C LEU A 21 -39.58 -58.25 24.91
N GLN A 22 -39.00 -57.28 25.60
CA GLN A 22 -39.25 -55.86 25.38
C GLN A 22 -38.03 -55.22 24.71
N ASP A 23 -38.25 -54.18 23.92
CA ASP A 23 -37.17 -53.36 23.41
C ASP A 23 -36.49 -52.64 24.59
N GLY A 24 -35.17 -52.68 24.63
CA GLY A 24 -34.38 -52.20 25.75
C GLY A 24 -32.92 -52.08 25.37
N PRO A 25 -32.12 -51.32 26.15
CA PRO A 25 -30.70 -51.22 25.89
C PRO A 25 -30.06 -52.61 26.02
N PRO A 26 -29.01 -52.90 25.22
CA PRO A 26 -28.26 -54.14 25.38
C PRO A 26 -27.68 -54.23 26.80
N PRO A 27 -27.43 -55.44 27.32
CA PRO A 27 -26.75 -55.61 28.60
C PRO A 27 -25.38 -54.92 28.55
N GLY A 28 -25.20 -53.86 29.33
CA GLY A 28 -24.00 -52.99 29.30
C GLY A 28 -24.25 -51.57 28.78
N GLY A 29 -25.42 -51.27 28.21
CA GLY A 29 -25.78 -49.93 27.75
C GLY A 29 -25.12 -49.52 26.41
N PHE A 30 -25.43 -48.30 25.95
CA PHE A 30 -24.83 -47.73 24.74
C PHE A 30 -23.53 -46.99 25.06
N ALA A 31 -22.71 -46.77 24.02
CA ALA A 31 -21.50 -45.97 24.14
C ALA A 31 -21.83 -44.56 24.69
N PRO A 32 -20.95 -43.97 25.52
CA PRO A 32 -21.21 -42.68 26.14
C PRO A 32 -21.31 -41.59 25.08
N VAL A 33 -22.50 -41.01 24.94
CA VAL A 33 -22.74 -39.88 24.04
C VAL A 33 -22.17 -38.62 24.68
N ARG A 34 -21.23 -37.99 23.97
CA ARG A 34 -20.60 -36.75 24.44
C ARG A 34 -21.51 -35.55 24.18
N TYR A 35 -22.06 -34.97 25.23
CA TYR A 35 -22.94 -33.80 25.17
C TYR A 35 -22.22 -32.46 25.44
N ALA A 36 -21.06 -32.49 26.10
CA ALA A 36 -20.35 -31.27 26.48
C ALA A 36 -19.61 -30.62 25.30
N ARG A 37 -19.66 -29.29 25.24
CA ARG A 37 -18.90 -28.47 24.28
C ARG A 37 -17.41 -28.53 24.61
N ARG A 38 -16.58 -28.87 23.62
CA ARG A 38 -15.11 -28.80 23.71
C ARG A 38 -14.57 -27.99 22.55
N ILE A 39 -14.13 -26.76 22.84
CA ILE A 39 -13.42 -25.92 21.88
C ILE A 39 -11.96 -25.84 22.33
N PRO A 40 -11.02 -26.37 21.54
CA PRO A 40 -9.61 -26.33 21.89
C PRO A 40 -9.00 -24.95 21.55
N ASN A 41 -8.43 -24.28 22.54
CA ASN A 41 -7.69 -23.03 22.36
C ASN A 41 -6.21 -23.35 22.10
N LYS A 42 -5.89 -23.84 20.89
CA LYS A 42 -4.52 -24.22 20.47
C LYS A 42 -3.75 -23.07 19.78
N GLY A 43 -4.25 -21.85 19.90
CA GLY A 43 -3.58 -20.67 19.34
C GLY A 43 -2.28 -20.33 20.08
N PRO A 44 -1.40 -19.53 19.45
CA PRO A 44 -0.21 -19.00 20.11
C PRO A 44 -0.60 -18.18 21.34
N SER A 45 0.25 -18.22 22.38
CA SER A 45 0.03 -17.44 23.59
C SER A 45 0.15 -15.94 23.31
N ALA A 46 -0.44 -15.11 24.18
CA ALA A 46 -0.39 -13.65 24.03
C ALA A 46 1.05 -13.11 23.95
N ILE A 47 1.96 -13.67 24.74
CA ILE A 47 3.38 -13.28 24.74
C ILE A 47 4.04 -13.69 23.42
N ALA A 48 3.74 -14.88 22.88
CA ALA A 48 4.27 -15.31 21.60
C ALA A 48 3.83 -14.39 20.45
N LEU A 49 2.55 -13.97 20.44
CA LEU A 49 2.03 -13.00 19.48
C LEU A 49 2.70 -11.63 19.61
N PHE A 50 2.84 -11.14 20.85
CA PHE A 50 3.47 -9.85 21.11
C PHE A 50 4.93 -9.81 20.67
N LEU A 51 5.74 -10.79 21.10
CA LEU A 51 7.15 -10.85 20.75
C LEU A 51 7.38 -11.03 19.25
N THR A 52 6.54 -11.83 18.59
CA THR A 52 6.64 -12.02 17.14
C THR A 52 6.35 -10.71 16.40
N THR A 53 5.26 -10.02 16.77
CA THR A 53 4.88 -8.74 16.15
C THR A 53 5.93 -7.68 16.41
N PHE A 54 6.38 -7.57 17.67
CA PHE A 54 7.41 -6.61 18.06
C PHE A 54 8.74 -6.88 17.32
N GLY A 55 9.19 -8.14 17.29
CA GLY A 55 10.41 -8.53 16.59
C GLY A 55 10.34 -8.25 15.09
N ALA A 56 9.22 -8.59 14.45
CA ALA A 56 8.98 -8.29 13.04
C ALA A 56 8.99 -6.78 12.77
N PHE A 57 8.36 -5.98 13.65
CA PHE A 57 8.36 -4.53 13.52
C PHE A 57 9.75 -3.92 13.69
N SER A 58 10.46 -4.26 14.76
CA SER A 58 11.81 -3.74 15.03
C SER A 58 12.78 -4.08 13.90
N TRP A 59 12.75 -5.32 13.41
CA TRP A 59 13.57 -5.74 12.27
C TRP A 59 13.15 -5.05 10.97
N GLY A 60 11.83 -4.95 10.71
CA GLY A 60 11.30 -4.26 9.55
C GLY A 60 11.74 -2.79 9.49
N MET A 61 11.66 -2.08 10.62
CA MET A 61 12.11 -0.69 10.73
C MET A 61 13.62 -0.55 10.50
N TYR A 62 14.43 -1.49 10.99
CA TYR A 62 15.85 -1.54 10.69
C TYR A 62 16.11 -1.66 9.18
N GLN A 63 15.43 -2.59 8.51
CA GLN A 63 15.55 -2.80 7.06
C GLN A 63 15.09 -1.58 6.25
N VAL A 64 13.99 -0.93 6.66
CA VAL A 64 13.55 0.35 6.07
C VAL A 64 14.62 1.42 6.20
N GLY A 65 15.29 1.51 7.36
CA GLY A 65 16.41 2.42 7.57
C GLY A 65 17.57 2.16 6.60
N GLN A 66 17.95 0.91 6.41
CA GLN A 66 19.00 0.53 5.45
C GLN A 66 18.58 0.84 4.00
N GLY A 67 17.35 0.49 3.61
CA GLY A 67 16.81 0.80 2.29
C GLY A 67 16.78 2.31 2.00
N ASN A 68 16.41 3.13 2.98
CA ASN A 68 16.41 4.59 2.84
C ASN A 68 17.81 5.16 2.68
N LYS A 69 18.84 4.59 3.33
CA LYS A 69 20.24 4.99 3.10
C LYS A 69 20.67 4.72 1.66
N VAL A 70 20.36 3.54 1.13
CA VAL A 70 20.67 3.18 -0.27
C VAL A 70 19.91 4.10 -1.24
N ARG A 71 18.60 4.32 -1.02
CA ARG A 71 17.80 5.23 -1.86
C ARG A 71 18.35 6.65 -1.86
N ARG A 72 18.85 7.13 -0.72
CA ARG A 72 19.49 8.44 -0.62
C ARG A 72 20.79 8.49 -1.43
N ALA A 73 21.64 7.47 -1.32
CA ALA A 73 22.87 7.39 -2.10
C ALA A 73 22.60 7.41 -3.61
N LEU A 74 21.61 6.64 -4.08
CA LEU A 74 21.20 6.65 -5.50
C LEU A 74 20.64 8.01 -5.94
N LYS A 75 19.91 8.70 -5.06
CA LYS A 75 19.40 10.05 -5.35
C LYS A 75 20.54 11.07 -5.42
N GLU A 76 21.52 10.96 -4.52
CA GLU A 76 22.73 11.80 -4.51
C GLU A 76 23.55 11.59 -5.79
N GLU A 77 23.75 10.34 -6.22
CA GLU A 77 24.40 10.01 -7.49
C GLU A 77 23.68 10.66 -8.67
N LYS A 78 22.35 10.53 -8.75
CA LYS A 78 21.55 11.17 -9.81
C LYS A 78 21.67 12.69 -9.79
N ILE A 79 21.68 13.31 -8.61
CA ILE A 79 21.85 14.77 -8.48
C ILE A 79 23.26 15.17 -8.93
N ALA A 80 24.30 14.45 -8.48
CA ALA A 80 25.68 14.71 -8.88
C ALA A 80 25.88 14.61 -10.39
N ALA A 81 25.32 13.57 -11.03
CA ALA A 81 25.35 13.41 -12.47
C ALA A 81 24.66 14.58 -13.20
N ARG A 82 23.50 15.03 -12.70
CA ARG A 82 22.80 16.20 -13.25
C ARG A 82 23.62 17.48 -13.07
N SER A 83 24.18 17.70 -11.89
CA SER A 83 25.03 18.87 -11.60
C SER A 83 26.28 18.91 -12.49
N ALA A 84 26.84 17.75 -12.84
CA ALA A 84 28.00 17.68 -13.73
C ALA A 84 27.68 18.13 -15.17
N ILE A 85 26.49 17.80 -15.70
CA ILE A 85 26.08 18.16 -17.07
C ILE A 85 25.39 19.53 -17.15
N LEU A 86 24.91 20.07 -16.02
CA LEU A 86 24.15 21.32 -15.96
C LEU A 86 24.86 22.51 -16.63
N PRO A 87 26.17 22.77 -16.43
CA PRO A 87 26.82 23.92 -17.04
C PRO A 87 26.80 23.89 -18.57
N MET A 88 26.91 22.69 -19.16
CA MET A 88 26.85 22.54 -20.61
C MET A 88 25.44 22.84 -21.14
N LEU A 89 24.41 22.26 -20.52
CA LEU A 89 23.02 22.50 -20.90
C LEU A 89 22.62 23.97 -20.71
N GLN A 90 23.12 24.61 -19.64
CA GLN A 90 22.89 26.03 -19.40
C GLN A 90 23.55 26.89 -20.49
N ALA A 91 24.77 26.56 -20.90
CA ALA A 91 25.45 27.30 -21.97
C ALA A 91 24.72 27.17 -23.32
N GLU A 92 24.24 25.97 -23.66
CA GLU A 92 23.43 25.75 -24.88
C GLU A 92 22.13 26.56 -24.85
N GLU A 93 21.47 26.62 -23.68
CA GLU A 93 20.26 27.40 -23.48
C GLU A 93 20.52 28.91 -23.52
N ASP A 94 21.62 29.38 -22.92
CA ASP A 94 22.04 30.79 -22.98
C ASP A 94 22.34 31.21 -24.43
N GLU A 95 23.01 30.35 -25.21
CA GLU A 95 23.22 30.59 -26.65
C GLU A 95 21.89 30.69 -27.41
N ARG A 96 20.96 29.76 -27.15
CA ARG A 96 19.62 29.76 -27.76
C ARG A 96 18.88 31.05 -27.43
N PHE A 97 18.89 31.44 -26.16
CA PHE A 97 18.23 32.65 -25.68
C PHE A 97 18.82 33.91 -26.30
N VAL A 98 20.16 34.06 -26.33
CA VAL A 98 20.81 35.23 -26.93
C VAL A 98 20.51 35.33 -28.43
N LYS A 99 20.47 34.19 -29.15
CA LYS A 99 20.09 34.15 -30.57
C LYS A 99 18.66 34.66 -30.77
N GLU A 100 17.72 34.20 -29.95
CA GLU A 100 16.32 34.63 -30.06
C GLU A 100 16.10 36.08 -29.62
N TRP A 101 16.81 36.50 -28.56
CA TRP A 101 16.77 37.88 -28.08
C TRP A 101 17.29 38.87 -29.12
N LYS A 102 18.34 38.52 -29.87
CA LYS A 102 18.83 39.35 -30.98
C LYS A 102 17.77 39.53 -32.07
N LYS A 103 17.09 38.46 -32.48
CA LYS A 103 15.98 38.56 -33.46
C LYS A 103 14.86 39.44 -32.93
N TYR A 104 14.49 39.28 -31.66
CA TYR A 104 13.47 40.11 -31.03
C TYR A 104 13.84 41.60 -31.06
N LEU A 105 15.10 41.95 -30.73
CA LEU A 105 15.58 43.33 -30.79
C LEU A 105 15.66 43.91 -32.21
N GLU A 106 16.04 43.09 -33.20
CA GLU A 106 16.04 43.48 -34.62
C GLU A 106 14.62 43.77 -35.12
N GLU A 107 13.66 42.94 -34.74
CA GLU A 107 12.24 43.14 -35.04
C GLU A 107 11.68 44.37 -34.32
N GLU A 108 12.02 44.57 -33.05
CA GLU A 108 11.65 45.76 -32.28
C GLU A 108 12.15 47.03 -32.98
N ALA A 109 13.42 47.07 -33.39
CA ALA A 109 14.00 48.21 -34.11
C ALA A 109 13.28 48.48 -35.44
N ARG A 110 12.94 47.43 -36.19
CA ARG A 110 12.24 47.52 -37.47
C ARG A 110 10.84 48.09 -37.30
N ILE A 111 10.10 47.66 -36.28
CA ILE A 111 8.72 48.06 -36.00
C ILE A 111 8.67 49.48 -35.42
N MET A 112 9.56 49.80 -34.47
CA MET A 112 9.51 51.05 -33.69
C MET A 112 10.26 52.22 -34.31
N LYS A 113 10.86 52.07 -35.50
CA LYS A 113 11.68 53.10 -36.18
C LYS A 113 11.03 54.50 -36.30
N ASN A 114 9.70 54.58 -36.33
CA ASN A 114 8.95 55.81 -36.54
C ASN A 114 8.36 56.40 -35.25
N VAL A 115 8.59 55.77 -34.09
CA VAL A 115 7.99 56.19 -32.81
C VAL A 115 8.96 57.12 -32.07
N PRO A 116 8.59 58.39 -31.82
CA PRO A 116 9.49 59.34 -31.16
C PRO A 116 9.74 58.96 -29.69
N GLY A 117 11.00 59.01 -29.27
CA GLY A 117 11.40 58.73 -27.89
C GLY A 117 11.58 57.24 -27.55
N TRP A 118 11.31 56.32 -28.48
CA TRP A 118 11.53 54.89 -28.26
C TRP A 118 13.02 54.54 -28.36
N LYS A 119 13.56 53.85 -27.34
CA LYS A 119 14.92 53.31 -27.35
C LYS A 119 14.85 51.78 -27.40
N VAL A 120 15.35 51.21 -28.49
CA VAL A 120 15.36 49.75 -28.71
C VAL A 120 16.19 49.07 -27.62
N GLY A 121 15.65 48.00 -27.03
CA GLY A 121 16.34 47.23 -26.00
C GLY A 121 16.57 47.96 -24.67
N GLU A 122 15.84 49.04 -24.40
CA GLU A 122 15.90 49.73 -23.11
C GLU A 122 15.36 48.81 -22.01
N SER A 123 16.12 48.68 -20.91
CA SER A 123 15.70 47.89 -19.76
C SER A 123 14.50 48.55 -19.08
N VAL A 124 13.41 47.79 -18.93
CA VAL A 124 12.23 48.20 -18.14
C VAL A 124 12.54 48.21 -16.63
N TYR A 125 13.62 47.54 -16.22
CA TYR A 125 14.07 47.50 -14.83
C TYR A 125 15.13 48.58 -14.55
N ASN A 126 14.91 49.33 -13.48
CA ASN A 126 15.78 50.44 -13.04
C ASN A 126 17.00 49.99 -12.21
N SER A 127 17.09 48.71 -11.84
CA SER A 127 18.08 48.20 -10.90
C SER A 127 19.47 47.96 -11.51
N GLY A 128 19.61 48.07 -12.83
CA GLY A 128 20.84 47.72 -13.56
C GLY A 128 21.17 46.23 -13.58
N LYS A 129 20.29 45.38 -13.01
CA LYS A 129 20.43 43.92 -13.04
C LYS A 129 19.63 43.35 -14.20
N TRP A 130 20.22 42.39 -14.90
CA TRP A 130 19.50 41.62 -15.90
C TRP A 130 18.43 40.75 -15.24
N MET A 131 17.25 40.70 -15.84
CA MET A 131 16.13 39.85 -15.44
C MET A 131 15.61 39.13 -16.69
N PRO A 132 15.22 37.84 -16.58
CA PRO A 132 14.62 37.13 -17.70
C PRO A 132 13.27 37.77 -18.09
N PRO A 133 12.90 37.78 -19.37
CA PRO A 133 11.63 38.33 -19.82
C PRO A 133 10.44 37.57 -19.22
N ALA A 134 9.38 38.28 -18.86
CA ALA A 134 8.17 37.68 -18.30
C ALA A 134 7.21 37.24 -19.42
N THR A 135 6.58 36.08 -19.25
CA THR A 135 5.54 35.56 -20.15
C THR A 135 4.14 36.07 -19.82
N GLY A 136 3.94 36.68 -18.65
CA GLY A 136 2.65 37.19 -18.18
C GLY A 136 1.73 36.15 -17.53
N GLU A 137 2.09 34.86 -17.61
CA GLU A 137 1.35 33.75 -17.00
C GLU A 137 2.10 33.21 -15.77
N LEU A 138 1.35 32.73 -14.77
CA LEU A 138 1.93 32.07 -13.61
C LEU A 138 2.16 30.59 -13.92
N ARG A 139 3.41 30.14 -13.83
CA ARG A 139 3.86 28.76 -14.11
C ARG A 139 3.56 28.25 -15.53
N PRO A 140 4.01 28.96 -16.58
CA PRO A 140 3.85 28.51 -17.97
C PRO A 140 4.60 27.21 -18.29
N GLU A 141 5.43 26.69 -17.40
CA GLU A 141 6.13 25.40 -17.54
C GLU A 141 5.29 24.19 -17.10
N VAL A 142 4.15 24.41 -16.44
CA VAL A 142 3.26 23.35 -15.93
C VAL A 142 1.91 23.48 -16.62
N TRP A 143 1.69 22.70 -17.69
CA TRP A 143 0.39 22.57 -18.36
C TRP A 143 -0.35 21.31 -17.93
#